data_AF-A0A925L4S8-F1
#
_entry.id   AF-A0A925L4S8-F1
#
_cell.length_a   1.000
_cell.length_b   1.000
_cell.length_c   1.000
_cell.angle_alpha   90.00
_cell.angle_beta   90.00
_cell.angle_gamma   90.00
#
_symmetry.space_group_name_H-M   'P 1'
#
loop_
_entity.id
_entity.type
_entity.pdbx_description
1 polymer ?
#
loop_
_entity_poly.entity_id
_entity_poly.type
_entity_poly.pdbx_seq_one_letter_code
_entity_poly.pdbx_strand_id
1 'polypeptide(L)'
;MDKDYIIEFDQVLPGDIILSADRTLSSKGIRGITLSVHSHAMICVTHACCIHALRSGGVQSINLQRRLFAKPEHVRVLRLKTPDPDALQKACDYARSQIGKQYSVPDALMSGTKGNKVSNRQYCSRLVAECYAYGGIALVPNPQYCTPKHLGKSALLTVVNVTVRKATSEEITFANSPDPVAKQTAITEDMFAKIRKVTGADIQTEDGLLAFLAQDSRLDAEIASIVQSSGYLDMWKYEVIKNKWRYNFDHLAAIDLPPDKLEALCHREIKGADEQLRIFRHMLRTAAAAYKAHSLDYAEQMAELYQNLVSITEMRLDSFQRALAGLRG
;
A
#
# COMPACT_ATOMS: atom_id res chain seq x y z
N MET A 1 18.63 17.69 9.62
CA MET A 1 18.69 17.79 8.15
C MET A 1 17.26 17.83 7.71
N ASP A 2 16.85 19.00 7.23
CA ASP A 2 15.50 19.24 6.78
C ASP A 2 15.24 18.42 5.51
N LYS A 3 14.01 17.91 5.38
CA LYS A 3 13.61 17.05 4.28
C LYS A 3 12.80 17.91 3.31
N ASP A 4 13.48 18.41 2.28
CA ASP A 4 12.90 19.44 1.41
C ASP A 4 12.74 18.97 -0.03
N TYR A 5 13.03 17.70 -0.34
CA TYR A 5 12.95 17.18 -1.69
C TYR A 5 11.77 16.23 -1.85
N ILE A 6 11.10 16.31 -3.00
CA ILE A 6 10.00 15.43 -3.38
C ILE A 6 10.27 14.86 -4.77
N ILE A 7 9.75 13.65 -5.00
CA ILE A 7 9.75 13.00 -6.31
C ILE A 7 8.49 13.40 -7.07
N GLU A 8 8.61 13.63 -8.38
CA GLU A 8 7.46 13.74 -9.28
C GLU A 8 6.75 12.39 -9.40
N PHE A 9 5.77 12.16 -8.52
CA PHE A 9 5.06 10.90 -8.38
C PHE A 9 4.26 10.52 -9.64
N ASP A 10 3.91 11.48 -10.49
CA ASP A 10 3.25 11.23 -11.79
C ASP A 10 4.15 10.48 -12.78
N GLN A 11 5.48 10.47 -12.57
CA GLN A 11 6.43 9.75 -13.40
C GLN A 11 6.69 8.31 -12.91
N VAL A 12 6.16 7.97 -11.72
CA VAL A 12 6.29 6.66 -11.10
C VAL A 12 5.08 5.81 -11.48
N LEU A 13 5.35 4.61 -11.99
CA LEU A 13 4.34 3.68 -12.48
C LEU A 13 4.13 2.50 -11.52
N PRO A 14 2.95 1.85 -11.55
CA PRO A 14 2.76 0.58 -10.85
C PRO A 14 3.84 -0.44 -11.23
N GLY A 15 4.35 -1.14 -10.23
CA GLY A 15 5.51 -2.01 -10.34
C GLY A 15 6.83 -1.32 -10.02
N ASP A 16 6.98 0.00 -10.21
CA ASP A 16 8.27 0.65 -9.94
C ASP A 16 8.75 0.44 -8.51
N ILE A 17 10.05 0.18 -8.38
CA ILE A 17 10.72 0.01 -7.09
C ILE A 17 11.39 1.31 -6.73
N ILE A 18 11.04 1.86 -5.56
CA ILE A 18 11.67 3.06 -5.04
C ILE A 18 12.67 2.64 -3.95
N LEU A 19 13.95 2.83 -4.23
CA LEU A 19 15.01 2.73 -3.24
C LEU A 19 15.18 4.07 -2.55
N SER A 20 15.30 4.06 -1.23
CA SER A 20 15.50 5.29 -0.47
C SER A 20 16.52 5.19 0.66
N ALA A 21 17.09 6.33 1.01
CA ALA A 21 17.99 6.53 2.12
C ALA A 21 17.29 7.38 3.19
N ASP A 22 16.67 6.72 4.18
CA ASP A 22 16.14 7.43 5.34
C ASP A 22 16.81 6.94 6.61
N ARG A 23 17.47 7.89 7.30
CA ARG A 23 18.23 7.62 8.53
C ARG A 23 17.30 7.25 9.68
N THR A 24 16.02 7.62 9.62
CA THR A 24 15.02 7.32 10.66
C THR A 24 14.45 5.90 10.55
N LEU A 25 14.47 5.28 9.36
CA LEU A 25 13.83 3.98 9.11
C LEU A 25 14.77 2.78 9.35
N SER A 26 16.07 3.02 9.49
CA SER A 26 17.09 1.96 9.59
C SER A 26 17.93 2.09 10.87
N SER A 27 17.99 1.01 11.66
CA SER A 27 18.87 0.94 12.84
C SER A 27 20.35 0.99 12.40
N LYS A 28 21.26 1.38 13.33
CA LYS A 28 22.72 1.41 13.05
C LYS A 28 23.23 0.09 12.46
N GLY A 29 22.71 -1.05 12.92
CA GLY A 29 23.08 -2.39 12.45
C GLY A 29 22.67 -2.66 10.99
N ILE A 30 21.44 -2.29 10.59
CA ILE A 30 20.96 -2.50 9.20
C ILE A 30 21.82 -1.72 8.21
N ARG A 31 22.28 -0.52 8.57
CA ARG A 31 23.16 0.29 7.72
C ARG A 31 24.56 -0.31 7.53
N GLY A 32 25.10 -0.95 8.59
CA GLY A 32 26.38 -1.65 8.52
C GLY A 32 26.37 -2.80 7.52
N ILE A 33 25.22 -3.46 7.35
CA ILE A 33 25.05 -4.60 6.45
C ILE A 33 24.85 -4.16 5.00
N THR A 34 24.14 -3.05 4.74
CA THR A 34 23.78 -2.67 3.37
C THR A 34 24.92 -2.02 2.57
N LEU A 35 25.93 -1.41 3.22
CA LEU A 35 27.09 -0.73 2.58
C LEU A 35 26.70 -0.01 1.27
N SER A 36 25.58 0.71 1.30
CA SER A 36 24.88 1.33 0.16
C SER A 36 24.22 2.61 0.65
N VAL A 37 24.12 3.59 -0.24
CA VAL A 37 23.39 4.85 0.02
C VAL A 37 21.93 4.55 0.37
N HIS A 38 21.31 3.57 -0.31
CA HIS A 38 19.91 3.19 -0.08
C HIS A 38 19.80 2.10 0.98
N SER A 39 18.96 2.33 1.99
CA SER A 39 18.71 1.43 3.13
C SER A 39 17.28 0.90 3.17
N HIS A 40 16.40 1.37 2.29
CA HIS A 40 14.99 1.02 2.28
C HIS A 40 14.50 0.79 0.84
N ALA A 41 13.51 -0.09 0.69
CA ALA A 41 12.86 -0.39 -0.58
C ALA A 41 11.33 -0.38 -0.41
N MET A 42 10.64 0.05 -1.46
CA MET A 42 9.18 0.02 -1.56
C MET A 42 8.77 -0.25 -3.00
N ILE A 43 7.56 -0.75 -3.21
CA ILE A 43 6.97 -1.00 -4.53
C ILE A 43 5.77 -0.08 -4.75
N CYS A 44 5.70 0.60 -5.89
CA CYS A 44 4.55 1.38 -6.31
C CYS A 44 3.45 0.43 -6.78
N VAL A 45 2.23 0.55 -6.25
CA VAL A 45 1.13 -0.39 -6.56
C VAL A 45 -0.02 0.26 -7.32
N THR A 46 -0.16 1.57 -7.23
CA THR A 46 -1.04 2.43 -8.04
C THR A 46 -0.51 3.87 -7.96
N HIS A 47 -1.14 4.80 -8.66
CA HIS A 47 -0.76 6.21 -8.69
C HIS A 47 -0.50 6.77 -7.28
N ALA A 48 0.70 7.33 -7.09
CA ALA A 48 1.20 7.88 -5.82
C ALA A 48 1.11 6.96 -4.58
N CYS A 49 0.84 5.67 -4.74
CA CYS A 49 0.67 4.73 -3.63
C CYS A 49 1.74 3.64 -3.68
N CYS A 50 2.56 3.57 -2.64
CA CYS A 50 3.56 2.53 -2.48
C CYS A 50 3.24 1.64 -1.29
N ILE A 51 3.76 0.41 -1.30
CA ILE A 51 3.73 -0.51 -0.16
C ILE A 51 5.17 -0.80 0.26
N HIS A 52 5.39 -0.79 1.57
CA HIS A 52 6.68 -1.08 2.18
C HIS A 52 6.55 -1.76 3.53
N ALA A 53 7.65 -2.32 4.03
CA ALA A 53 7.73 -2.87 5.38
C ALA A 53 8.66 -2.02 6.26
N LEU A 54 8.14 -1.52 7.39
CA LEU A 54 8.88 -0.73 8.37
C LEU A 54 8.81 -1.37 9.76
N ARG A 55 9.84 -1.09 10.58
CA ARG A 55 9.87 -1.53 11.98
C ARG A 55 8.67 -1.01 12.78
N SER A 56 8.20 0.20 12.49
CA SER A 56 6.97 0.80 13.01
C SER A 56 5.86 0.60 11.97
N GLY A 57 4.87 -0.24 12.21
CA GLY A 57 3.78 -0.47 11.25
C GLY A 57 3.78 -1.86 10.62
N GLY A 58 4.93 -2.53 10.53
CA GLY A 58 5.04 -3.70 9.66
C GLY A 58 4.88 -3.31 8.19
N VAL A 59 4.17 -4.14 7.42
CA VAL A 59 3.80 -3.85 6.03
C VAL A 59 2.62 -2.89 6.00
N GLN A 60 2.82 -1.75 5.33
CA GLN A 60 1.83 -0.69 5.23
C GLN A 60 1.91 0.00 3.86
N SER A 61 0.84 0.72 3.51
CA SER A 61 0.85 1.64 2.38
C SER A 61 1.45 2.99 2.77
N ILE A 62 1.87 3.77 1.77
CA ILE A 62 2.34 5.14 1.94
C ILE A 62 1.95 5.97 0.71
N ASN A 63 1.53 7.22 0.95
CA ASN A 63 1.32 8.20 -0.10
C ASN A 63 2.66 8.88 -0.46
N LEU A 64 3.11 8.70 -1.70
CA LEU A 64 4.37 9.23 -2.21
C LEU A 64 4.37 10.78 -2.26
N GLN A 65 3.20 11.42 -2.38
CA GLN A 65 3.05 12.89 -2.30
C GLN A 65 3.43 13.43 -0.92
N ARG A 66 3.33 12.61 0.13
CA ARG A 66 3.71 12.98 1.50
C ARG A 66 5.17 12.66 1.79
N ARG A 67 5.90 12.11 0.81
CA ARG A 67 7.24 11.58 1.03
C ARG A 67 8.31 12.62 0.70
N LEU A 68 8.84 13.22 1.75
CA LEU A 68 9.98 14.12 1.66
C LEU A 68 11.32 13.39 1.85
N PHE A 69 12.33 13.83 1.13
CA PHE A 69 13.70 13.33 1.15
C PHE A 69 14.67 14.46 1.53
N ALA A 70 15.75 14.10 2.22
CA ALA A 70 16.77 15.09 2.60
C ALA A 70 17.62 15.56 1.42
N LYS A 71 17.79 14.71 0.40
CA LYS A 71 18.59 15.01 -0.80
C LYS A 71 18.07 14.25 -2.02
N PRO A 72 18.28 14.74 -3.25
CA PRO A 72 17.89 14.03 -4.47
C PRO A 72 18.51 12.63 -4.59
N GLU A 73 19.80 12.48 -4.23
CA GLU A 73 20.50 11.20 -4.32
C GLU A 73 20.02 10.15 -3.31
N HIS A 74 19.15 10.53 -2.36
CA HIS A 74 18.55 9.61 -1.40
C HIS A 74 17.34 8.86 -1.95
N VAL A 75 16.94 9.12 -3.19
CA VAL A 75 15.85 8.39 -3.85
C VAL A 75 16.33 7.91 -5.22
N ARG A 76 15.96 6.66 -5.56
CA ARG A 76 16.21 6.07 -6.87
C ARG A 76 15.02 5.21 -7.27
N VAL A 77 14.53 5.40 -8.48
CA VAL A 77 13.46 4.59 -9.04
C VAL A 77 14.04 3.57 -10.02
N LEU A 78 13.61 2.32 -9.85
CA LEU A 78 13.97 1.20 -10.70
C LEU A 78 12.71 0.65 -11.37
N ARG A 79 12.82 0.32 -12.66
CA ARG A 79 11.73 -0.25 -13.45
C ARG A 79 12.19 -1.50 -14.18
N LEU A 80 11.27 -2.45 -14.36
CA LEU A 80 11.54 -3.66 -15.14
C LEU A 80 11.83 -3.30 -16.60
N LYS A 81 12.95 -3.80 -17.15
CA LYS A 81 13.37 -3.53 -18.53
C LYS A 81 12.37 -4.04 -19.57
N THR A 82 11.78 -5.19 -19.29
CA THR A 82 10.77 -5.82 -20.14
C THR A 82 9.49 -5.97 -19.30
N PRO A 83 8.61 -4.96 -19.32
CA PRO A 83 7.37 -4.98 -18.55
C PRO A 83 6.49 -6.17 -18.98
N ASP A 84 6.05 -6.95 -17.99
CA ASP A 84 4.99 -7.94 -18.14
C ASP A 84 3.80 -7.45 -17.29
N PRO A 85 2.73 -6.91 -17.92
CA PRO A 85 1.59 -6.36 -17.19
C PRO A 85 0.94 -7.34 -16.21
N ASP A 86 0.84 -8.62 -16.57
CA ASP A 86 0.20 -9.63 -15.72
C ASP A 86 1.08 -9.96 -14.52
N ALA A 87 2.39 -10.10 -14.73
CA ALA A 87 3.35 -10.32 -13.65
C ALA A 87 3.41 -9.11 -12.69
N LEU A 88 3.40 -7.88 -13.23
CA LEU A 88 3.39 -6.66 -12.43
C LEU A 88 2.09 -6.52 -11.64
N GLN A 89 0.95 -6.87 -12.24
CA GLN A 89 -0.34 -6.88 -11.55
C GLN A 89 -0.34 -7.87 -10.39
N LYS A 90 0.13 -9.10 -10.60
CA LYS A 90 0.30 -10.11 -9.54
C LYS A 90 1.24 -9.63 -8.44
N ALA A 91 2.35 -8.98 -8.79
CA ALA A 91 3.29 -8.43 -7.83
C ALA A 91 2.64 -7.34 -6.95
N CYS A 92 1.87 -6.44 -7.56
CA CYS A 92 1.13 -5.40 -6.83
C CYS A 92 0.03 -5.99 -5.95
N ASP A 93 -0.68 -7.01 -6.41
CA ASP A 93 -1.74 -7.67 -5.63
C ASP A 93 -1.17 -8.49 -4.47
N TYR A 94 -0.02 -9.15 -4.66
CA TYR A 94 0.72 -9.75 -3.55
C TYR A 94 1.14 -8.68 -2.54
N ALA A 95 1.69 -7.54 -2.98
CA ALA A 95 2.06 -6.46 -2.06
C ALA A 95 0.88 -6.01 -1.19
N ARG A 96 -0.32 -5.89 -1.78
CA ARG A 96 -1.55 -5.53 -1.06
C ARG A 96 -1.95 -6.59 -0.03
N SER A 97 -1.89 -7.87 -0.38
CA SER A 97 -2.23 -8.96 0.56
C SER A 97 -1.26 -9.09 1.73
N GLN A 98 -0.08 -8.45 1.66
CA GLN A 98 0.88 -8.44 2.76
C GLN A 98 0.62 -7.32 3.78
N ILE A 99 -0.28 -6.35 3.54
CA ILE A 99 -0.58 -5.27 4.50
C ILE A 99 -1.00 -5.86 5.86
N GLY A 100 -0.45 -5.30 6.94
CA GLY A 100 -0.67 -5.79 8.31
C GLY A 100 0.35 -6.82 8.82
N LYS A 101 1.16 -7.43 7.93
CA LYS A 101 2.23 -8.34 8.37
C LYS A 101 3.27 -7.59 9.21
N GLN A 102 3.69 -8.18 10.32
CA GLN A 102 4.71 -7.58 11.19
C GLN A 102 6.09 -7.49 10.52
N TYR A 103 6.93 -6.57 11.01
CA TYR A 103 8.32 -6.45 10.58
C TYR A 103 9.24 -7.44 11.30
N SER A 104 10.18 -8.07 10.59
CA SER A 104 11.22 -8.91 11.19
C SER A 104 12.56 -8.20 11.24
N VAL A 105 12.95 -7.75 12.44
CA VAL A 105 14.31 -7.23 12.68
C VAL A 105 15.37 -8.32 12.53
N PRO A 106 15.20 -9.55 13.06
CA PRO A 106 16.19 -10.62 12.89
C PRO A 106 16.44 -10.95 11.41
N ASP A 107 15.38 -11.10 10.60
CA ASP A 107 15.56 -11.43 9.18
C ASP A 107 16.21 -10.28 8.42
N ALA A 108 15.86 -9.03 8.75
CA ALA A 108 16.47 -7.85 8.14
C ALA A 108 17.98 -7.78 8.41
N LEU A 109 18.43 -8.15 9.61
CA LEU A 109 19.86 -8.22 9.94
C LEU A 109 20.58 -9.36 9.20
N MET A 110 19.87 -10.44 8.85
CA MET A 110 20.43 -11.58 8.11
C MET A 110 20.27 -11.45 6.59
N SER A 111 19.71 -10.34 6.09
CA SER A 111 19.36 -10.12 4.67
C SER A 111 20.54 -10.17 3.69
N GLY A 112 21.79 -10.07 4.17
CA GLY A 112 23.01 -10.23 3.39
C GLY A 112 23.55 -11.65 3.32
N THR A 113 22.88 -12.64 3.93
CA THR A 113 23.37 -14.02 4.10
C THR A 113 22.40 -15.05 3.49
N LYS A 114 22.78 -16.33 3.42
CA LYS A 114 21.94 -17.43 2.93
C LYS A 114 21.02 -18.02 4.02
N GLY A 115 20.36 -17.18 4.82
CA GLY A 115 19.69 -17.58 6.08
C GLY A 115 18.81 -18.86 6.00
N ASN A 116 18.63 -19.52 7.14
CA ASN A 116 18.08 -20.89 7.19
C ASN A 116 16.60 -20.98 7.63
N LYS A 117 16.02 -19.90 8.18
CA LYS A 117 14.63 -19.90 8.68
C LYS A 117 13.96 -18.56 8.40
N VAL A 118 12.89 -18.61 7.62
CA VAL A 118 12.11 -17.43 7.23
C VAL A 118 10.92 -17.31 8.17
N SER A 119 10.83 -16.19 8.88
CA SER A 119 9.66 -15.90 9.70
C SER A 119 8.48 -15.47 8.83
N ASN A 120 7.24 -15.71 9.29
CA ASN A 120 6.03 -15.16 8.67
C ASN A 120 5.88 -13.67 9.00
N ARG A 121 6.84 -12.86 8.54
CA ARG A 121 6.92 -11.40 8.72
C ARG A 121 7.57 -10.83 7.48
N GLN A 122 7.74 -9.51 7.41
CA GLN A 122 8.40 -8.85 6.28
C GLN A 122 9.53 -7.92 6.69
N TYR A 123 10.40 -7.61 5.73
CA TYR A 123 11.25 -6.43 5.77
C TYR A 123 11.35 -5.87 4.35
N CYS A 124 11.83 -4.63 4.23
CA CYS A 124 11.56 -3.80 3.06
C CYS A 124 11.97 -4.44 1.71
N SER A 125 13.20 -4.94 1.59
CA SER A 125 13.68 -5.56 0.37
C SER A 125 13.14 -6.97 0.13
N ARG A 126 12.92 -7.78 1.17
CA ARG A 126 12.23 -9.08 1.04
C ARG A 126 10.84 -8.90 0.46
N LEU A 127 10.06 -7.95 1.00
CA LEU A 127 8.72 -7.68 0.52
C LEU A 127 8.74 -7.41 -0.99
N VAL A 128 9.59 -6.48 -1.45
CA VAL A 128 9.68 -6.16 -2.89
C VAL A 128 10.11 -7.37 -3.72
N ALA A 129 11.13 -8.12 -3.28
CA ALA A 129 11.61 -9.28 -4.02
C ALA A 129 10.57 -10.40 -4.10
N GLU A 130 9.83 -10.67 -3.02
CA GLU A 130 8.75 -11.65 -2.98
C GLU A 130 7.56 -11.23 -3.84
N CYS A 131 7.22 -9.94 -3.91
CA CYS A 131 6.17 -9.44 -4.81
C CYS A 131 6.48 -9.85 -6.26
N TYR A 132 7.70 -9.57 -6.72
CA TYR A 132 8.10 -9.94 -8.08
C TYR A 132 8.23 -11.45 -8.26
N ALA A 133 8.76 -12.17 -7.28
CA ALA A 133 8.83 -13.63 -7.34
C ALA A 133 7.44 -14.28 -7.44
N TYR A 134 6.44 -13.75 -6.73
CA TYR A 134 5.05 -14.16 -6.86
C TYR A 134 4.48 -13.91 -8.26
N GLY A 135 4.88 -12.81 -8.90
CA GLY A 135 4.62 -12.53 -10.31
C GLY A 135 5.41 -13.39 -11.31
N GLY A 136 6.30 -14.27 -10.85
CA GLY A 136 7.15 -15.11 -11.71
C GLY A 136 8.47 -14.45 -12.15
N ILE A 137 8.84 -13.31 -11.56
CA ILE A 137 10.04 -12.55 -11.91
C ILE A 137 11.07 -12.63 -10.78
N ALA A 138 12.14 -13.37 -11.01
CA ALA A 138 13.25 -13.49 -10.06
C ALA A 138 14.20 -12.27 -10.14
N LEU A 139 13.88 -11.17 -9.44
CA LEU A 139 14.75 -9.98 -9.40
C LEU A 139 16.11 -10.25 -8.75
N VAL A 140 16.15 -11.20 -7.81
CA VAL A 140 17.32 -11.63 -7.06
C VAL A 140 17.29 -13.16 -6.92
N PRO A 141 18.44 -13.85 -6.74
CA PRO A 141 18.47 -15.31 -6.62
C PRO A 141 17.67 -15.86 -5.43
N ASN A 142 17.61 -15.11 -4.32
CA ASN A 142 16.82 -15.48 -3.15
C ASN A 142 15.96 -14.29 -2.71
N PRO A 143 14.63 -14.31 -2.94
CA PRO A 143 13.75 -13.21 -2.55
C PRO A 143 13.59 -13.07 -1.02
N GLN A 144 13.81 -14.15 -0.26
CA GLN A 144 13.65 -14.17 1.20
C GLN A 144 14.83 -13.50 1.93
N TYR A 145 16.02 -13.49 1.31
CA TYR A 145 17.24 -12.89 1.85
C TYR A 145 17.90 -11.98 0.82
N CYS A 146 17.48 -10.72 0.81
CA CYS A 146 18.09 -9.72 -0.06
C CYS A 146 18.12 -8.33 0.54
N THR A 147 19.08 -7.51 0.15
CA THR A 147 19.20 -6.11 0.57
C THR A 147 18.66 -5.18 -0.53
N PRO A 148 18.35 -3.90 -0.22
CA PRO A 148 18.07 -2.89 -1.27
C PRO A 148 19.20 -2.78 -2.32
N LYS A 149 20.45 -3.05 -1.92
CA LYS A 149 21.60 -3.10 -2.83
C LYS A 149 21.52 -4.26 -3.83
N HIS A 150 20.98 -5.42 -3.43
CA HIS A 150 20.76 -6.54 -4.37
C HIS A 150 19.71 -6.17 -5.42
N LEU A 151 18.60 -5.54 -5.03
CA LEU A 151 17.60 -5.03 -5.96
C LEU A 151 18.22 -4.01 -6.93
N GLY A 152 18.98 -3.04 -6.41
CA GLY A 152 19.67 -2.03 -7.23
C GLY A 152 20.74 -2.57 -8.19
N LYS A 153 21.14 -3.85 -8.05
CA LYS A 153 22.08 -4.54 -8.95
C LYS A 153 21.40 -5.55 -9.89
N SER A 154 20.08 -5.71 -9.80
CA SER A 154 19.35 -6.67 -10.62
C SER A 154 19.53 -6.35 -12.11
N ALA A 155 19.92 -7.35 -12.90
CA ALA A 155 20.08 -7.19 -14.35
C ALA A 155 18.74 -6.96 -15.07
N LEU A 156 17.62 -7.30 -14.43
CA LEU A 156 16.26 -7.14 -14.97
C LEU A 156 15.73 -5.71 -14.83
N LEU A 157 16.35 -4.89 -13.98
CA LEU A 157 15.91 -3.54 -13.68
C LEU A 157 16.78 -2.50 -14.38
N THR A 158 16.16 -1.38 -14.73
CA THR A 158 16.84 -0.17 -15.19
C THR A 158 16.48 1.00 -14.28
N VAL A 159 17.38 1.98 -14.18
CA VAL A 159 17.10 3.23 -13.46
C VAL A 159 16.18 4.09 -14.32
N VAL A 160 15.11 4.60 -13.72
CA VAL A 160 14.23 5.58 -14.35
C VAL A 160 14.66 6.98 -13.90
N ASN A 161 14.87 7.86 -14.87
CA ASN A 161 15.13 9.27 -14.62
C ASN A 161 13.82 9.96 -14.23
N VAL A 162 13.46 9.85 -12.96
CA VAL A 162 12.38 10.62 -12.36
C VAL A 162 12.90 11.96 -11.88
N THR A 163 12.10 13.00 -12.05
CA THR A 163 12.40 14.34 -11.52
C THR A 163 12.32 14.31 -10.00
N VAL A 164 13.38 14.79 -9.35
CA VAL A 164 13.42 15.02 -7.90
C VAL A 164 13.79 16.48 -7.70
N ARG A 165 12.90 17.24 -7.08
CA ARG A 165 13.05 18.69 -6.92
C ARG A 165 12.79 19.11 -5.48
N LYS A 166 13.09 20.37 -5.17
CA LYS A 166 12.63 20.95 -3.92
C LYS A 166 11.10 21.00 -3.89
N ALA A 167 10.54 20.58 -2.77
CA ALA A 167 9.13 20.68 -2.48
C ALA A 167 8.75 22.15 -2.27
N THR A 168 7.54 22.53 -2.68
CA THR A 168 6.99 23.85 -2.35
C THR A 168 6.57 23.90 -0.87
N SER A 169 6.33 25.10 -0.34
CA SER A 169 5.84 25.27 1.02
C SER A 169 4.49 24.59 1.24
N GLU A 170 3.63 24.56 0.22
CA GLU A 170 2.33 23.88 0.24
C GLU A 170 2.51 22.36 0.29
N GLU A 171 3.44 21.80 -0.50
CA GLU A 171 3.75 20.37 -0.49
C GLU A 171 4.35 19.93 0.84
N ILE A 172 5.24 20.73 1.44
CA ILE A 172 5.81 20.46 2.77
C ILE A 172 4.70 20.50 3.83
N THR A 173 3.81 21.52 3.77
CA THR A 173 2.66 21.61 4.66
C THR A 173 1.74 20.40 4.51
N PHE A 174 1.44 20.00 3.28
CA PHE A 174 0.62 18.83 2.99
C PHE A 174 1.26 17.53 3.50
N ALA A 175 2.55 17.33 3.25
CA ALA A 175 3.30 16.15 3.71
C ALA A 175 3.27 16.00 5.24
N ASN A 176 3.29 17.12 5.97
CA ASN A 176 3.25 17.15 7.44
C ASN A 176 1.83 17.21 8.03
N SER A 177 0.79 17.37 7.20
CA SER A 177 -0.61 17.36 7.65
C SER A 177 -1.03 15.96 8.16
N PRO A 178 -2.14 15.84 8.93
CA PRO A 178 -2.63 14.53 9.39
C PRO A 178 -2.75 13.51 8.26
N ASP A 179 -2.09 12.37 8.44
CA ASP A 179 -2.01 11.30 7.45
C ASP A 179 -3.06 10.21 7.72
N PRO A 180 -4.10 10.08 6.87
CA PRO A 180 -5.10 9.03 7.02
C PRO A 180 -4.52 7.62 6.86
N VAL A 181 -3.44 7.46 6.08
CA VAL A 181 -2.78 6.16 5.89
C VAL A 181 -2.09 5.73 7.18
N ALA A 182 -1.39 6.64 7.85
CA ALA A 182 -0.80 6.36 9.17
C ALA A 182 -1.86 5.97 10.22
N LYS A 183 -3.03 6.63 10.19
CA LYS A 183 -4.18 6.25 11.05
C LYS A 183 -4.67 4.84 10.74
N GLN A 184 -4.80 4.50 9.45
CA GLN A 184 -5.19 3.16 9.02
C GLN A 184 -4.19 2.09 9.49
N THR A 185 -2.88 2.36 9.35
CA THR A 185 -1.82 1.46 9.83
C THR A 185 -1.97 1.21 11.33
N ALA A 186 -2.12 2.26 12.14
CA ALA A 186 -2.23 2.13 13.59
C ALA A 186 -3.45 1.29 14.02
N ILE A 187 -4.61 1.50 13.39
CA ILE A 187 -5.82 0.70 13.63
C ILE A 187 -5.60 -0.76 13.24
N THR A 188 -5.01 -1.00 12.07
CA THR A 188 -4.74 -2.36 11.57
C THR A 188 -3.77 -3.10 12.49
N GLU A 189 -2.71 -2.44 12.94
CA GLU A 189 -1.74 -3.02 13.87
C GLU A 189 -2.38 -3.39 15.21
N ASP A 190 -3.15 -2.49 15.81
CA ASP A 190 -3.83 -2.72 17.08
C ASP A 190 -4.86 -3.87 16.97
N MET A 191 -5.65 -3.87 15.89
CA MET A 191 -6.62 -4.92 15.59
C MET A 191 -5.94 -6.29 15.50
N PHE A 192 -4.91 -6.45 14.66
CA PHE A 192 -4.20 -7.73 14.54
C PHE A 192 -3.43 -8.09 15.81
N ALA A 193 -2.94 -7.13 16.60
CA ALA A 193 -2.31 -7.42 17.88
C ALA A 193 -3.31 -8.06 18.86
N LYS A 194 -4.53 -7.54 18.95
CA LYS A 194 -5.61 -8.12 19.76
C LYS A 194 -6.02 -9.51 19.26
N ILE A 195 -6.18 -9.68 17.95
CA ILE A 195 -6.53 -10.98 17.33
C ILE A 195 -5.47 -12.03 17.63
N ARG A 196 -4.18 -11.72 17.45
CA ARG A 196 -3.08 -12.65 17.78
C ARG A 196 -3.06 -13.01 19.26
N LYS A 197 -3.39 -12.06 20.14
CA LYS A 197 -3.44 -12.30 21.59
C LYS A 197 -4.55 -13.30 21.96
N VAL A 198 -5.75 -13.15 21.38
CA VAL A 198 -6.90 -14.02 21.66
C VAL A 198 -6.72 -15.40 21.04
N THR A 199 -6.26 -15.46 19.79
CA THR A 199 -6.08 -16.74 19.07
C THR A 199 -4.86 -17.53 19.55
N GLY A 200 -3.84 -16.85 20.10
CA GLY A 200 -2.52 -17.44 20.34
C GLY A 200 -1.79 -17.85 19.05
N ALA A 201 -2.33 -17.51 17.88
CA ALA A 201 -1.87 -17.96 16.58
C ALA A 201 -1.05 -16.88 15.86
N ASP A 202 -0.20 -17.33 14.94
CA ASP A 202 0.65 -16.46 14.15
C ASP A 202 -0.05 -15.86 12.92
N ILE A 203 -1.15 -15.14 13.17
CA ILE A 203 -2.00 -14.53 12.14
C ILE A 203 -1.41 -13.18 11.73
N GLN A 204 -1.14 -13.01 10.43
CA GLN A 204 -0.41 -11.86 9.91
C GLN A 204 -1.15 -11.12 8.78
N THR A 205 -2.21 -11.71 8.22
CA THR A 205 -3.01 -11.15 7.12
C THR A 205 -4.48 -11.50 7.32
N GLU A 206 -5.37 -10.80 6.61
CA GLU A 206 -6.81 -11.13 6.56
C GLU A 206 -7.04 -12.54 6.01
N ASP A 207 -6.35 -12.92 4.93
CA ASP A 207 -6.44 -14.29 4.38
C ASP A 207 -6.05 -15.35 5.42
N GLY A 208 -5.02 -15.09 6.23
CA GLY A 208 -4.61 -15.98 7.31
C GLY A 208 -5.65 -16.06 8.43
N LEU A 209 -6.36 -14.97 8.70
CA LEU A 209 -7.44 -14.93 9.68
C LEU A 209 -8.67 -15.70 9.18
N LEU A 210 -9.06 -15.50 7.91
CA LEU A 210 -10.13 -16.27 7.27
C LEU A 210 -9.81 -17.77 7.29
N ALA A 211 -8.58 -18.15 6.92
CA ALA A 211 -8.16 -19.55 6.94
C ALA A 211 -8.18 -20.16 8.35
N PHE A 212 -7.81 -19.37 9.37
CA PHE A 212 -7.89 -19.77 10.77
C PHE A 212 -9.35 -20.03 11.18
N LEU A 213 -10.24 -19.07 10.93
CA LEU A 213 -11.66 -19.17 11.30
C LEU A 213 -12.43 -20.24 10.51
N ALA A 214 -12.05 -20.49 9.26
CA ALA A 214 -12.62 -21.57 8.45
C ALA A 214 -12.30 -22.96 9.01
N GLN A 215 -11.17 -23.11 9.72
CA GLN A 215 -10.80 -24.35 10.40
C GLN A 215 -11.42 -24.44 11.81
N ASP A 216 -11.54 -23.31 12.50
CA ASP A 216 -12.06 -23.24 13.87
C ASP A 216 -12.78 -21.91 14.11
N SER A 217 -14.12 -21.95 14.07
CA SER A 217 -14.98 -20.77 14.23
C SER A 217 -15.28 -20.41 15.70
N ARG A 218 -14.72 -21.12 16.69
CA ARG A 218 -15.03 -20.88 18.12
C ARG A 218 -14.74 -19.45 18.58
N LEU A 219 -13.77 -18.80 17.96
CA LEU A 219 -13.36 -17.43 18.28
C LEU A 219 -13.96 -16.38 17.34
N ASP A 220 -14.83 -16.77 16.40
CA ASP A 220 -15.36 -15.88 15.37
C ASP A 220 -16.09 -14.66 15.97
N ALA A 221 -17.04 -14.88 16.87
CA ALA A 221 -17.78 -13.79 17.52
C ALA A 221 -16.86 -12.83 18.31
N GLU A 222 -15.83 -13.35 18.99
CA GLU A 222 -14.86 -12.52 19.71
C GLU A 222 -13.99 -11.71 18.74
N ILE A 223 -13.54 -12.32 17.65
CA ILE A 223 -12.76 -11.66 16.59
C ILE A 223 -13.60 -10.60 15.88
N ALA A 224 -14.85 -10.90 15.54
CA ALA A 224 -15.79 -9.96 14.93
C ALA A 224 -16.03 -8.74 15.83
N SER A 225 -16.11 -8.93 17.14
CA SER A 225 -16.20 -7.84 18.13
C SER A 225 -14.92 -6.98 18.17
N ILE A 226 -13.73 -7.60 18.09
CA ILE A 226 -12.46 -6.88 17.99
C ILE A 226 -12.42 -6.01 16.72
N VAL A 227 -12.83 -6.58 15.59
CA VAL A 227 -12.83 -5.86 14.31
C VAL A 227 -13.82 -4.70 14.35
N GLN A 228 -15.05 -4.93 14.82
CA GLN A 228 -16.08 -3.90 14.93
C GLN A 228 -15.66 -2.74 15.83
N SER A 229 -15.03 -3.02 16.97
CA SER A 229 -14.59 -2.00 17.93
C SER A 229 -13.26 -1.31 17.56
N SER A 230 -12.52 -1.83 16.58
CA SER A 230 -11.21 -1.28 16.18
C SER A 230 -11.30 0.04 15.40
N GLY A 231 -12.46 0.34 14.81
CA GLY A 231 -12.64 1.43 13.85
C GLY A 231 -12.15 1.11 12.43
N TYR A 232 -11.69 -0.13 12.16
CA TYR A 232 -11.26 -0.57 10.83
C TYR A 232 -12.40 -0.43 9.79
N LEU A 233 -13.60 -0.87 10.15
CA LEU A 233 -14.79 -0.84 9.29
C LEU A 233 -15.27 0.58 8.94
N ASP A 234 -14.84 1.59 9.70
CA ASP A 234 -15.30 2.96 9.58
C ASP A 234 -14.31 3.91 8.89
N MET A 235 -13.12 3.41 8.52
CA MET A 235 -12.06 4.25 7.94
C MET A 235 -12.49 5.00 6.68
N TRP A 236 -13.35 4.38 5.86
CA TRP A 236 -13.88 5.00 4.64
C TRP A 236 -14.72 6.25 4.92
N LYS A 237 -15.41 6.31 6.06
CA LYS A 237 -16.28 7.45 6.42
C LYS A 237 -15.46 8.72 6.55
N TYR A 238 -14.25 8.62 7.10
CA TYR A 238 -13.35 9.77 7.23
C TYR A 238 -12.95 10.35 5.87
N GLU A 239 -12.66 9.48 4.90
CA GLU A 239 -12.29 9.90 3.54
C GLU A 239 -13.46 10.62 2.85
N VAL A 240 -14.67 10.07 2.93
CA VAL A 240 -15.87 10.69 2.33
C VAL A 240 -16.19 12.04 2.97
N ILE A 241 -16.11 12.15 4.29
CA ILE A 241 -16.39 13.40 5.01
C ILE A 241 -15.35 14.47 4.68
N LYS A 242 -14.07 14.10 4.61
CA LYS A 242 -12.97 15.04 4.35
C LYS A 242 -12.91 15.48 2.89
N ASN A 243 -13.22 14.58 1.95
CA ASN A 243 -13.09 14.80 0.51
C ASN A 243 -14.46 14.75 -0.18
N LYS A 244 -15.45 15.50 0.32
CA LYS A 244 -16.83 15.49 -0.21
C LYS A 244 -16.90 15.73 -1.72
N TRP A 245 -16.06 16.63 -2.24
CA TRP A 245 -15.95 16.93 -3.68
C TRP A 245 -15.61 15.71 -4.54
N ARG A 246 -15.00 14.68 -3.96
CA ARG A 246 -14.62 13.47 -4.67
C ARG A 246 -15.76 12.46 -4.80
N TYR A 247 -16.81 12.60 -3.98
CA TYR A 247 -17.91 11.62 -3.87
C TYR A 247 -19.29 12.24 -4.12
N ASN A 248 -19.35 13.54 -4.39
CA ASN A 248 -20.60 14.26 -4.62
C ASN A 248 -20.39 15.30 -5.72
N PHE A 249 -21.22 15.20 -6.76
CA PHE A 249 -21.16 16.06 -7.94
C PHE A 249 -21.34 17.55 -7.61
N ASP A 250 -22.25 17.92 -6.71
CA ASP A 250 -22.51 19.34 -6.39
C ASP A 250 -21.29 19.97 -5.72
N HIS A 251 -20.63 19.22 -4.83
CA HIS A 251 -19.37 19.64 -4.22
C HIS A 251 -18.21 19.69 -5.24
N LEU A 252 -18.18 18.81 -6.24
CA LEU A 252 -17.20 18.87 -7.34
C LEU A 252 -17.44 20.09 -8.23
N ALA A 253 -18.69 20.35 -8.62
CA ALA A 253 -19.09 21.46 -9.48
C ALA A 253 -18.83 22.83 -8.83
N ALA A 254 -18.80 22.89 -7.49
CA ALA A 254 -18.44 24.08 -6.73
C ALA A 254 -16.93 24.37 -6.71
N ILE A 255 -16.08 23.46 -7.21
CA ILE A 255 -14.64 23.71 -7.30
C ILE A 255 -14.37 24.64 -8.49
N ASP A 256 -13.78 25.81 -8.20
CA ASP A 256 -13.31 26.74 -9.21
C ASP A 256 -11.98 26.25 -9.82
N LEU A 257 -12.09 25.46 -10.89
CA LEU A 257 -10.96 25.00 -11.69
C LEU A 257 -11.13 25.40 -13.15
N PRO A 258 -10.05 25.84 -13.83
CA PRO A 258 -10.02 25.97 -15.28
C PRO A 258 -10.47 24.67 -15.98
N PRO A 259 -11.20 24.76 -17.12
CA PRO A 259 -11.76 23.59 -17.79
C PRO A 259 -10.74 22.48 -18.11
N ASP A 260 -9.55 22.86 -18.56
CA ASP A 260 -8.44 21.94 -18.86
C ASP A 260 -7.95 21.18 -17.61
N LYS A 261 -7.89 21.86 -16.47
CA LYS A 261 -7.51 21.26 -15.19
C LYS A 261 -8.62 20.36 -14.63
N LEU A 262 -9.88 20.74 -14.83
CA LEU A 262 -11.02 19.92 -14.43
C LEU A 262 -11.10 18.64 -15.28
N GLU A 263 -10.88 18.74 -16.60
CA GLU A 263 -10.82 17.58 -17.49
C GLU A 263 -9.71 16.61 -17.06
N ALA A 264 -8.49 17.12 -16.83
CA ALA A 264 -7.37 16.32 -16.36
C ALA A 264 -7.64 15.66 -14.99
N LEU A 265 -8.29 16.38 -14.07
CA LEU A 265 -8.74 15.84 -12.79
C LEU A 265 -9.75 14.71 -12.99
N CYS A 266 -10.76 14.90 -13.83
CA CYS A 266 -11.79 13.89 -14.11
C CYS A 266 -11.17 12.61 -14.67
N HIS A 267 -10.28 12.72 -15.67
CA HIS A 267 -9.61 11.55 -16.24
C HIS A 267 -8.80 10.77 -15.21
N ARG A 268 -8.05 11.46 -14.35
CA ARG A 268 -7.29 10.83 -13.27
C ARG A 268 -8.19 10.14 -12.25
N GLU A 269 -9.26 10.82 -11.82
CA GLU A 269 -10.17 10.30 -10.81
C GLU A 269 -11.00 9.11 -11.31
N ILE A 270 -11.47 9.15 -12.56
CA ILE A 270 -12.16 8.03 -13.23
C ILE A 270 -11.24 6.81 -13.30
N LYS A 271 -10.01 6.98 -13.83
CA LYS A 271 -9.05 5.88 -13.92
C LYS A 271 -8.76 5.25 -12.55
N GLY A 272 -8.52 6.09 -11.54
CA GLY A 272 -8.26 5.62 -10.18
C GLY A 272 -9.47 4.94 -9.53
N ALA A 273 -10.69 5.40 -9.82
CA ALA A 273 -11.92 4.77 -9.35
C ALA A 273 -12.15 3.41 -9.99
N ASP A 274 -11.93 3.26 -11.30
CA ASP A 274 -12.04 1.98 -12.01
C ASP A 274 -11.06 0.93 -11.47
N GLU A 275 -9.79 1.31 -11.27
CA GLU A 275 -8.78 0.45 -10.67
C GLU A 275 -9.19 -0.02 -9.26
N GLN A 276 -9.69 0.89 -8.44
CA GLN A 276 -10.11 0.62 -7.07
C GLN A 276 -11.37 -0.25 -7.01
N LEU A 277 -12.33 -0.03 -7.92
CA LEU A 277 -13.57 -0.78 -8.01
C LEU A 277 -13.30 -2.25 -8.37
N ARG A 278 -12.33 -2.53 -9.24
CA ARG A 278 -11.89 -3.91 -9.55
C ARG A 278 -11.40 -4.63 -8.29
N ILE A 279 -10.62 -3.95 -7.45
CA ILE A 279 -10.07 -4.50 -6.21
C ILE A 279 -11.21 -4.78 -5.22
N PHE A 280 -12.05 -3.78 -4.93
CA PHE A 280 -13.13 -3.94 -3.95
C PHE A 280 -14.18 -4.97 -4.37
N ARG A 281 -14.49 -5.09 -5.68
CA ARG A 281 -15.36 -6.17 -6.18
C ARG A 281 -14.73 -7.55 -6.05
N HIS A 282 -13.40 -7.66 -6.13
CA HIS A 282 -12.73 -8.92 -5.84
C HIS A 282 -12.82 -9.26 -4.35
N MET A 283 -12.50 -8.31 -3.46
CA MET A 283 -12.55 -8.51 -2.02
C MET A 283 -13.97 -8.83 -1.52
N LEU A 284 -14.99 -8.14 -2.05
CA LEU A 284 -16.40 -8.43 -1.77
C LEU A 284 -16.77 -9.86 -2.16
N ARG A 285 -16.38 -10.32 -3.36
CA ARG A 285 -16.66 -11.69 -3.80
C ARG A 285 -16.01 -12.73 -2.88
N THR A 286 -14.75 -12.49 -2.48
CA THR A 286 -14.03 -13.37 -1.57
C THR A 286 -14.68 -13.43 -0.18
N ALA A 287 -14.98 -12.27 0.42
CA ALA A 287 -15.63 -12.19 1.72
C ALA A 287 -17.03 -12.81 1.71
N ALA A 288 -17.84 -12.50 0.69
CA ALA A 288 -19.18 -13.08 0.54
C ALA A 288 -19.15 -14.60 0.31
N ALA A 289 -18.16 -15.11 -0.43
CA ALA A 289 -17.97 -16.55 -0.60
C ALA A 289 -17.57 -17.23 0.73
N ALA A 290 -16.69 -16.60 1.52
CA ALA A 290 -16.30 -17.10 2.84
C ALA A 290 -17.50 -17.12 3.81
N TYR A 291 -18.30 -16.05 3.83
CA TYR A 291 -19.54 -15.99 4.62
C TYR A 291 -20.53 -17.09 4.19
N LYS A 292 -20.75 -17.26 2.87
CA LYS A 292 -21.64 -18.31 2.37
C LYS A 292 -21.18 -19.72 2.73
N ALA A 293 -19.86 -19.95 2.78
CA ALA A 293 -19.29 -21.27 3.04
C ALA A 293 -19.24 -21.62 4.54
N HIS A 294 -19.04 -20.62 5.40
CA HIS A 294 -18.71 -20.85 6.81
C HIS A 294 -19.61 -20.12 7.82
N SER A 295 -20.47 -19.21 7.36
CA SER A 295 -21.36 -18.38 8.19
C SER A 295 -20.63 -17.65 9.32
N LEU A 296 -19.45 -17.10 9.01
CA LEU A 296 -18.61 -16.36 9.95
C LEU A 296 -19.04 -14.89 10.05
N ASP A 297 -19.28 -14.40 11.26
CA ASP A 297 -19.56 -13.00 11.58
C ASP A 297 -18.45 -12.08 11.04
N TYR A 298 -17.18 -12.50 11.18
CA TYR A 298 -16.05 -11.75 10.62
C TYR A 298 -16.17 -11.60 9.09
N ALA A 299 -16.54 -12.67 8.37
CA ALA A 299 -16.66 -12.63 6.92
C ALA A 299 -17.84 -11.77 6.47
N GLU A 300 -18.94 -11.76 7.23
CA GLU A 300 -20.09 -10.87 7.01
C GLU A 300 -19.67 -9.40 7.12
N GLN A 301 -19.00 -9.02 8.21
CA GLN A 301 -18.51 -7.65 8.43
C GLN A 301 -17.57 -7.18 7.30
N MET A 302 -16.68 -8.06 6.82
CA MET A 302 -15.82 -7.76 5.67
C MET A 302 -16.63 -7.59 4.39
N ALA A 303 -17.63 -8.43 4.15
CA ALA A 303 -18.49 -8.30 2.97
C ALA A 303 -19.27 -6.98 2.99
N GLU A 304 -19.82 -6.58 4.15
CA GLU A 304 -20.48 -5.27 4.32
C GLU A 304 -19.53 -4.10 4.08
N LEU A 305 -18.31 -4.16 4.63
CA LEU A 305 -17.28 -3.15 4.37
C LEU A 305 -17.00 -3.02 2.87
N TYR A 306 -16.73 -4.13 2.18
CA TYR A 306 -16.41 -4.09 0.76
C TYR A 306 -17.61 -3.68 -0.10
N GLN A 307 -18.84 -4.01 0.30
CA GLN A 307 -20.06 -3.54 -0.37
C GLN A 307 -20.20 -2.01 -0.26
N ASN A 308 -19.92 -1.44 0.92
CA ASN A 308 -19.90 0.02 1.11
C ASN A 308 -18.81 0.67 0.24
N LEU A 309 -17.60 0.11 0.24
CA LEU A 309 -16.49 0.61 -0.55
C LEU A 309 -16.75 0.57 -2.06
N VAL A 310 -17.42 -0.48 -2.56
CA VAL A 310 -17.91 -0.56 -3.95
C VAL A 310 -18.89 0.58 -4.23
N SER A 311 -19.94 0.72 -3.43
CA SER A 311 -20.99 1.75 -3.61
C SER A 311 -20.41 3.17 -3.64
N ILE A 312 -19.51 3.48 -2.71
CA ILE A 312 -18.87 4.81 -2.64
C ILE A 312 -17.93 5.06 -3.83
N THR A 313 -17.25 4.02 -4.31
CA THR A 313 -16.40 4.15 -5.49
C THR A 313 -17.24 4.36 -6.76
N GLU A 314 -18.41 3.74 -6.85
CA GLU A 314 -19.37 3.98 -7.93
C GLU A 314 -19.95 5.41 -7.90
N MET A 315 -20.26 5.95 -6.71
CA MET A 315 -20.66 7.37 -6.57
C MET A 315 -19.57 8.34 -7.02
N ARG A 316 -18.30 8.05 -6.69
CA ARG A 316 -17.13 8.80 -7.17
C ARG A 316 -17.06 8.75 -8.70
N LEU A 317 -17.18 7.55 -9.28
CA LEU A 317 -17.12 7.37 -10.73
C LEU A 317 -18.22 8.17 -11.45
N ASP A 318 -19.47 8.07 -10.98
CA ASP A 318 -20.60 8.85 -11.51
C ASP A 318 -20.33 10.36 -11.47
N SER A 319 -19.87 10.86 -10.32
CA SER A 319 -19.61 12.30 -10.12
C SER A 319 -18.62 12.85 -11.15
N PHE A 320 -17.51 12.15 -11.38
CA PHE A 320 -16.50 12.61 -12.35
C PHE A 320 -16.89 12.35 -13.81
N GLN A 321 -17.64 11.29 -14.11
CA GLN A 321 -18.17 11.06 -15.46
C GLN A 321 -19.17 12.14 -15.85
N ARG A 322 -20.05 12.56 -14.94
CA ARG A 322 -20.99 13.68 -15.13
C ARG A 322 -20.27 14.99 -15.36
N ALA A 323 -19.24 15.29 -14.56
CA ALA A 323 -18.44 16.51 -14.73
C ALA A 323 -17.73 16.54 -16.10
N LEU A 324 -17.15 15.40 -16.51
CA LEU A 324 -16.48 15.28 -17.81
C LEU A 324 -17.47 15.42 -18.98
N ALA A 325 -18.68 14.87 -18.86
CA ALA A 325 -19.73 15.03 -19.88
C ALA A 325 -20.17 16.49 -19.99
N GLY A 326 -20.30 17.20 -18.87
CA GLY A 326 -20.65 18.63 -18.83
C GLY A 326 -19.60 19.56 -19.44
N LEU A 327 -18.34 19.15 -19.53
CA LEU A 327 -17.29 19.91 -20.24
C LEU A 327 -17.35 19.77 -21.76
N ARG A 328 -18.08 18.76 -22.27
CA ARG A 328 -18.18 18.44 -23.70
C ARG A 328 -19.47 18.96 -24.35
N GLY A 329 -20.43 19.40 -23.55
CA GLY A 329 -21.70 19.99 -23.99
C GLY A 329 -21.68 21.50 -23.89
#